data_AF-A0A543AXF4-F1
#
_entry.id   AF-A0A543AXF4-F1
#
_cell.length_a   1.000
_cell.length_b   1.000
_cell.length_c   1.000
_cell.angle_alpha   90.00
_cell.angle_beta   90.00
_cell.angle_gamma   90.00
#
_symmetry.space_group_name_H-M   'P 1'
#
loop_
_entity.id
_entity.type
_entity.pdbx_description
1 polymer ?
#
loop_
_entity_poly.entity_id
_entity_poly.type
_entity_poly.pdbx_seq_one_letter_code
_entity_poly.pdbx_strand_id
1 'polypeptide(L)'
;MQIDKQTVRGAGARIRQVGDDASSYLQQVASPMRSRIQNTNGLMAIATLQQVVDQLQRRTADLANDSRSTGDKVMIAADSYTNTDAARARSFASMSPNRSD
;
A
#
# COMPACT_ATOMS: atom_id res chain seq x y z
N MET A 1 -9.01 -9.98 -23.21
CA MET A 1 -8.18 -10.06 -21.99
C MET A 1 -9.12 -9.88 -20.82
N GLN A 2 -9.31 -10.90 -19.99
CA GLN A 2 -10.20 -10.87 -18.82
C GLN A 2 -9.31 -10.72 -17.59
N ILE A 3 -9.38 -9.58 -16.90
CA ILE A 3 -8.57 -9.37 -15.70
C ILE A 3 -9.22 -10.12 -14.54
N ASP A 4 -8.45 -10.97 -13.85
CA ASP A 4 -8.88 -11.58 -12.59
C ASP A 4 -8.87 -10.53 -11.48
N LYS A 5 -10.06 -9.99 -11.21
CA LYS A 5 -10.32 -9.02 -10.15
C LYS A 5 -9.80 -9.48 -8.79
N GLN A 6 -9.96 -10.76 -8.45
CA GLN A 6 -9.59 -11.28 -7.14
C GLN A 6 -8.07 -11.29 -6.98
N THR A 7 -7.35 -11.68 -8.03
CA THR A 7 -5.89 -11.61 -8.07
C THR A 7 -5.39 -10.16 -7.93
N VAL A 8 -5.97 -9.20 -8.66
CA VAL A 8 -5.55 -7.80 -8.58
C VAL A 8 -5.89 -7.15 -7.23
N ARG A 9 -7.05 -7.44 -6.64
CA ARG A 9 -7.37 -6.99 -5.27
C ARG A 9 -6.43 -7.61 -4.25
N GLY A 10 -6.07 -8.88 -4.41
CA GLY A 10 -5.06 -9.55 -3.58
C GLY A 10 -3.70 -8.88 -3.67
N ALA A 11 -3.28 -8.46 -4.87
CA ALA A 11 -2.05 -7.69 -5.05
C ALA A 11 -2.12 -6.33 -4.33
N GLY A 12 -3.24 -5.60 -4.46
CA GLY A 12 -3.45 -4.33 -3.73
C GLY A 12 -3.37 -4.48 -2.21
N ALA A 13 -3.96 -5.54 -1.66
CA ALA A 13 -3.89 -5.85 -0.23
C ALA A 13 -2.46 -6.15 0.24
N ARG A 14 -1.69 -6.93 -0.54
CA ARG A 14 -0.28 -7.22 -0.25
C ARG A 14 0.58 -5.97 -0.27
N ILE A 15 0.37 -5.08 -1.24
CA ILE A 15 1.09 -3.79 -1.31
C ILE A 15 0.82 -2.98 -0.04
N ARG A 16 -0.45 -2.90 0.39
CA ARG A 16 -0.82 -2.21 1.64
C ARG A 16 -0.08 -2.81 2.85
N GLN A 17 -0.03 -4.14 2.94
CA GLN A 17 0.59 -4.88 4.03
C GLN A 17 2.09 -4.57 4.17
N VAL A 18 2.82 -4.41 3.07
CA VAL A 18 4.26 -4.06 3.10
C VAL A 18 4.52 -2.78 3.88
N GLY A 19 3.65 -1.77 3.73
CA GLY A 19 3.75 -0.52 4.47
C GLY A 19 3.51 -0.67 5.98
N ASP A 20 2.55 -1.51 6.35
CA ASP A 20 2.20 -1.80 7.74
C ASP A 20 3.30 -2.64 8.43
N ASP A 21 3.87 -3.61 7.70
CA ASP A 21 4.98 -4.44 8.16
C ASP A 21 6.25 -3.59 8.37
N ALA A 22 6.57 -2.68 7.43
CA ALA A 22 7.70 -1.77 7.55
C ALA A 22 7.57 -0.83 8.77
N SER A 23 6.36 -0.33 9.01
CA SER A 23 6.06 0.52 10.19
C SER A 23 6.21 -0.26 11.50
N SER A 24 5.69 -1.49 11.56
CA SER A 24 5.80 -2.36 12.73
C SER A 24 7.26 -2.73 13.03
N TYR A 25 8.01 -3.12 12.00
CA TYR A 25 9.43 -3.44 12.15
C TYR A 25 10.21 -2.25 12.68
N LEU A 26 9.98 -1.05 12.15
CA LEU A 26 10.68 0.12 12.62
C LEU A 26 10.31 0.48 14.07
N GLN A 27 9.05 0.35 14.47
CA GLN A 27 8.65 0.57 15.87
C GLN A 27 9.36 -0.39 16.82
N GLN A 28 9.53 -1.66 16.42
CA GLN A 28 10.24 -2.67 17.20
C GLN A 28 11.73 -2.33 17.36
N VAL A 29 12.37 -1.80 16.31
CA VAL A 29 13.81 -1.47 16.34
C VAL A 29 14.10 -0.10 16.98
N ALA A 30 13.26 0.90 16.70
CA ALA A 30 13.49 2.28 17.13
C ALA A 30 13.16 2.51 18.61
N SER A 31 12.18 1.80 19.18
CA SER A 31 11.80 1.99 20.60
C SER A 31 12.94 1.67 21.58
N PRO A 32 13.62 0.51 21.48
CA PRO A 32 14.78 0.22 22.32
C PRO A 32 15.94 1.20 22.12
N MET A 33 16.18 1.63 20.87
CA MET A 33 17.24 2.60 20.56
C MET A 33 16.97 3.95 21.22
N ARG A 34 15.73 4.46 21.15
CA ARG A 34 15.33 5.71 21.78
C ARG A 34 15.47 5.69 23.30
N SER A 35 15.08 4.57 23.93
CA SER A 35 15.26 4.39 25.37
C SER A 35 16.75 4.44 25.78
N ARG A 36 17.64 3.83 24.98
CA ARG A 36 19.09 3.85 25.24
C ARG A 36 19.71 5.22 25.00
N ILE A 37 19.29 5.93 23.94
CA ILE A 37 19.73 7.29 23.64
C ILE A 37 19.41 8.24 24.81
N GLN A 38 18.18 8.21 25.33
CA GLN A 38 17.74 9.09 26.42
C GLN A 38 18.56 8.90 27.72
N ASN A 39 19.04 7.68 27.96
CA ASN A 39 19.85 7.34 29.13
C ASN A 39 21.34 7.71 28.96
N THR A 40 21.76 8.19 27.80
CA THR A 40 23.17 8.49 27.51
C THR A 40 23.27 9.89 26.86
N ASN A 41 22.83 10.91 27.58
CA ASN A 41 22.97 12.31 27.14
C ASN A 41 24.42 12.77 27.33
N GLY A 42 25.15 13.04 26.23
CA GLY A 42 26.47 13.68 26.32
C GLY A 42 27.44 13.43 25.15
N LEU A 43 27.16 12.49 24.26
CA LEU A 43 28.06 12.17 23.14
C LEU A 43 27.45 12.62 21.80
N MET A 44 28.23 13.33 20.97
CA MET A 44 27.79 13.74 19.63
C MET A 44 27.30 12.55 18.77
N ALA A 45 27.92 11.38 18.94
CA ALA A 45 27.51 10.15 18.27
C ALA A 45 26.04 9.76 18.56
N ILE A 46 25.53 10.08 19.75
CA ILE A 46 24.17 9.77 20.18
C ILE A 46 23.17 10.74 19.55
N ALA A 47 23.53 12.01 19.42
CA ALA A 47 22.74 12.98 18.68
C ALA A 47 22.62 12.60 17.19
N THR A 48 23.71 12.14 16.58
CA THR A 48 23.68 11.61 15.20
C THR A 48 22.81 10.36 15.09
N LEU A 49 22.90 9.42 16.04
CA LEU A 49 22.06 8.22 16.07
C LEU A 49 20.58 8.59 16.15
N GLN A 50 20.23 9.57 16.99
CA GLN A 50 18.87 10.06 17.14
C GLN A 50 18.33 10.68 15.85
N GLN A 51 19.13 11.50 15.17
CA GLN A 51 18.78 12.06 13.86
C GLN A 51 18.54 10.98 12.80
N VAL A 52 19.38 9.93 12.78
CA VAL A 52 19.22 8.80 11.84
C VAL A 52 17.93 8.03 12.13
N VAL A 53 17.63 7.74 13.39
CA VAL A 53 16.38 7.07 13.80
C VAL A 53 15.16 7.90 13.41
N ASP A 54 15.21 9.22 13.62
CA ASP A 54 14.11 10.12 13.26
C ASP A 54 13.92 10.22 11.73
N GLN A 55 15.01 10.25 10.97
CA GLN A 55 14.94 10.23 9.51
C GLN A 55 14.39 8.90 8.99
N LEU A 56 14.79 7.79 9.60
CA LEU A 56 14.28 6.46 9.25
C LEU A 56 12.77 6.37 9.53
N GLN A 57 12.30 6.93 10.65
CA GLN A 57 10.87 7.01 10.96
C GLN A 57 10.06 7.78 9.94
N ARG A 58 10.56 8.95 9.50
CA ARG A 58 9.87 9.73 8.46
C ARG A 58 9.78 8.94 7.15
N ARG A 59 10.90 8.39 6.68
CA ARG A 59 10.95 7.62 5.43
C ARG A 59 10.04 6.38 5.47
N THR A 60 9.99 5.67 6.60
CA THR A 60 9.10 4.52 6.75
C THR A 60 7.63 4.94 6.80
N ALA A 61 7.30 6.06 7.45
CA ALA A 61 5.94 6.59 7.43
C ALA A 61 5.49 6.98 6.01
N ASP A 62 6.37 7.64 5.25
CA ASP A 62 6.13 7.99 3.85
C ASP A 62 5.91 6.73 3.00
N LEU A 63 6.79 5.73 3.13
CA LEU A 63 6.66 4.45 2.45
C LEU A 63 5.34 3.73 2.79
N ALA A 64 4.92 3.77 4.06
CA ALA A 64 3.67 3.15 4.49
C ALA A 64 2.46 3.85 3.86
N ASN A 65 2.48 5.18 3.79
CA ASN A 65 1.43 5.96 3.15
C ASN A 65 1.39 5.72 1.64
N ASP A 66 2.54 5.67 0.98
CA ASP A 66 2.64 5.37 -0.45
C ASP A 66 2.15 3.96 -0.77
N SER A 67 2.50 2.98 0.08
CA SER A 67 2.04 1.61 -0.04
C SER A 67 0.52 1.50 0.11
N ARG A 68 -0.07 2.19 1.09
CA ARG A 68 -1.53 2.26 1.25
C ARG A 68 -2.20 2.90 0.03
N SER A 69 -1.74 4.08 -0.38
CA SER A 69 -2.26 4.81 -1.54
C SER A 69 -2.19 3.97 -2.82
N THR A 70 -1.07 3.26 -3.03
CA THR A 70 -0.88 2.39 -4.19
C THR A 70 -1.81 1.18 -4.14
N GLY A 71 -1.90 0.51 -2.98
CA GLY A 71 -2.81 -0.61 -2.79
C GLY A 71 -4.26 -0.22 -3.09
N ASP A 72 -4.69 0.95 -2.59
CA ASP A 72 -6.03 1.49 -2.81
C ASP A 72 -6.31 1.76 -4.28
N LYS A 73 -5.37 2.42 -4.99
CA LYS A 73 -5.47 2.67 -6.43
C LYS A 73 -5.59 1.37 -7.23
N VAL A 74 -4.84 0.33 -6.87
CA VAL A 74 -4.90 -0.98 -7.53
C VAL A 74 -6.28 -1.62 -7.32
N MET A 75 -6.84 -1.57 -6.11
CA MET A 75 -8.18 -2.09 -5.83
C MET A 75 -9.27 -1.31 -6.56
N ILE A 76 -9.19 0.02 -6.57
CA ILE A 76 -10.12 0.89 -7.32
C ILE A 76 -10.07 0.57 -8.81
N ALA A 77 -8.87 0.44 -9.38
CA ALA A 77 -8.72 0.09 -10.79
C ALA A 77 -9.34 -1.27 -11.13
N ALA A 78 -9.20 -2.27 -10.25
CA ALA A 78 -9.83 -3.58 -10.42
C ALA A 78 -11.37 -3.49 -10.40
N ASP A 79 -11.93 -2.68 -9.50
CA ASP A 79 -13.37 -2.44 -9.41
C ASP A 79 -13.89 -1.68 -10.65
N SER A 80 -13.20 -0.61 -11.06
CA SER A 80 -13.56 0.17 -12.26
C SER A 80 -13.50 -0.66 -13.55
N TYR A 81 -12.51 -1.54 -13.69
CA TYR A 81 -12.42 -2.45 -14.83
C TYR A 81 -13.64 -3.38 -14.88
N THR A 82 -14.00 -4.00 -13.75
CA THR A 82 -15.15 -4.91 -13.66
C THR A 82 -16.46 -4.21 -14.04
N ASN A 83 -16.66 -2.99 -13.54
CA ASN A 83 -17.85 -2.19 -13.85
C ASN A 83 -17.90 -1.82 -15.34
N THR A 84 -16.76 -1.48 -15.93
CA THR A 84 -16.63 -1.16 -17.35
C THR A 84 -16.92 -2.37 -18.24
N ASP A 85 -16.37 -3.54 -17.87
CA ASP A 85 -16.57 -4.78 -18.61
C ASP A 85 -18.02 -5.24 -18.56
N ALA A 86 -18.65 -5.16 -17.39
CA ALA A 86 -20.08 -5.43 -17.21
C ALA A 86 -20.99 -4.44 -17.97
N ALA A 87 -20.58 -3.16 -18.09
CA ALA A 87 -21.30 -2.18 -18.91
C ALA A 87 -21.19 -2.52 -20.40
N ARG A 88 -19.98 -2.82 -20.89
CA ARG A 88 -19.74 -3.24 -22.28
C ARG A 88 -20.51 -4.51 -22.64
N ALA A 89 -20.47 -5.52 -21.79
CA ALA A 89 -21.22 -6.77 -21.99
C ALA A 89 -22.73 -6.52 -22.15
N ARG A 90 -23.31 -5.63 -21.32
CA ARG A 90 -24.72 -5.23 -21.43
C ARG A 90 -25.01 -4.47 -22.73
N SER A 91 -24.15 -3.53 -23.11
CA SER A 91 -24.30 -2.79 -24.38
C SER A 91 -24.26 -3.73 -25.60
N PHE A 92 -23.34 -4.70 -25.63
CA PHE A 92 -23.27 -5.69 -26.70
C PHE A 92 -24.48 -6.64 -26.72
N ALA A 93 -24.96 -7.08 -25.56
CA ALA A 93 -26.18 -7.89 -25.47
C ALA A 93 -27.41 -7.13 -25.99
N SER A 94 -27.50 -5.83 -25.73
CA SER A 94 -28.58 -4.98 -26.26
C SER A 94 -28.47 -4.66 -27.76
N MET A 95 -27.27 -4.85 -28.35
CA MET A 95 -26.99 -4.60 -29.76
C MET A 95 -27.05 -5.85 -30.64
N SER A 96 -27.11 -7.06 -30.07
CA SER A 96 -27.41 -8.28 -30.84
C SER A 96 -28.88 -8.25 -31.25
N PRO A 97 -29.21 -8.00 -32.53
CA PRO A 97 -30.59 -8.06 -32.98
C PRO A 97 -31.03 -9.51 -32.82
N ASN A 98 -32.18 -9.70 -32.20
CA ASN A 98 -32.89 -10.96 -32.14
C ASN A 98 -33.07 -11.43 -33.59
N ARG A 99 -32.21 -12.35 -34.08
CA ARG A 99 -32.49 -13.11 -35.29
C ARG A 99 -33.55 -14.12 -34.89
N SER A 100 -34.79 -13.67 -34.91
CA SER A 100 -35.95 -14.54 -34.99
C SER A 100 -35.98 -15.06 -36.43
N ASP A 101 -35.57 -16.31 -36.61
CA ASP A 101 -35.93 -17.10 -37.79
C ASP A 101 -37.44 -17.39 -37.80
#